data_AF-A0A6N4TKN4-F1
#
_entry.id   AF-A0A6N4TKN4-F1
#
_cell.length_a   1.000
_cell.length_b   1.000
_cell.length_c   1.000
_cell.angle_alpha   90.00
_cell.angle_beta   90.00
_cell.angle_gamma   90.00
#
_symmetry.space_group_name_H-M   'P 1'
#
loop_
_entity.id
_entity.type
_entity.pdbx_description
1 polymer ?
#
loop_
_entity_poly.entity_id
_entity_poly.type
_entity_poly.pdbx_seq_one_letter_code
_entity_poly.pdbx_strand_id
1 'polypeptide(L)'
;MAIYDILYEVKDKREEDSGISDFNGFLEDYLSIIETNEEMKETKEVLQALFEEDNDLRIVCNLRLNINKDAIANQIIRYKDAFKLPKETICCPYIVYGNFDGEQKALILTIGDKEEYILAKALYYVISEPENEYEGTRNEIIAMSVSKETISRMLESVTAFFHQRRKAGIVQRQLDSIVFDSYDEMYEMANAMAQEQKEHIKDILLASEDKETAIYQIIVKWFLMKKFSYVQYMMDKNTLHKLYEGNVKKQRQVAKEKSDAICFISLSELWKLTKELDS
;
A
#
# COMPACT_ATOMS: atom_id res chain seq x y z
N MET A 1 -7.22 20.02 0.69
CA MET A 1 -7.87 19.74 1.98
C MET A 1 -6.88 19.00 2.87
N ALA A 2 -7.06 19.02 4.18
CA ALA A 2 -6.18 18.28 5.08
C ALA A 2 -6.64 16.82 5.18
N ILE A 3 -5.74 15.90 5.55
CA ILE A 3 -5.96 14.45 5.39
C ILE A 3 -7.15 13.91 6.17
N TYR A 4 -7.38 14.41 7.38
CA TYR A 4 -8.51 13.99 8.20
C TYR A 4 -9.82 14.37 7.52
N ASP A 5 -9.92 15.61 7.02
CA ASP A 5 -11.14 16.09 6.38
C ASP A 5 -11.47 15.28 5.13
N ILE A 6 -10.46 14.95 4.31
CA ILE A 6 -10.63 14.10 3.12
C ILE A 6 -11.13 12.70 3.53
N LEU A 7 -10.45 12.05 4.48
CA LEU A 7 -10.80 10.70 4.92
C LEU A 7 -12.15 10.65 5.65
N TYR A 8 -12.52 11.70 6.37
CA TYR A 8 -13.81 11.80 7.06
C TYR A 8 -15.00 11.82 6.09
N GLU A 9 -14.81 12.39 4.90
CA GLU A 9 -15.84 12.46 3.85
C GLU A 9 -15.99 11.14 3.06
N VAL A 10 -15.04 10.20 3.20
CA VAL A 10 -15.11 8.90 2.51
C VAL A 10 -16.36 8.14 2.95
N LYS A 11 -17.22 7.83 1.99
CA LYS A 11 -18.42 7.01 2.20
C LYS A 11 -18.09 5.53 2.18
N ASP A 12 -18.58 4.83 3.19
CA ASP A 12 -18.52 3.37 3.23
C ASP A 12 -19.84 2.74 2.78
N LYS A 13 -19.74 1.48 2.36
CA LYS A 13 -20.84 0.71 1.75
C LYS A 13 -22.03 0.47 2.66
N ARG A 14 -21.91 0.72 3.97
CA ARG A 14 -23.03 0.59 4.92
C ARG A 14 -23.91 1.84 4.91
N GLU A 15 -23.33 3.00 4.59
CA GLU A 15 -24.06 4.26 4.44
C GLU A 15 -24.66 4.40 3.04
N GLU A 16 -23.90 4.03 2.00
CA GLU A 16 -24.29 4.22 0.60
C GLU A 16 -23.72 3.11 -0.29
N ASP A 17 -24.53 2.51 -1.16
CA ASP A 17 -24.10 1.41 -2.04
C ASP A 17 -22.92 1.79 -2.96
N SER A 18 -22.75 3.09 -3.28
CA SER A 18 -21.61 3.63 -4.02
C SER A 18 -20.39 3.99 -3.16
N GLY A 19 -20.41 3.62 -1.88
CA GLY A 19 -19.29 3.80 -0.96
C GLY A 19 -18.04 3.08 -1.47
N ILE A 20 -16.89 3.74 -1.34
CA ILE A 20 -15.59 3.26 -1.83
C ILE A 20 -14.76 2.59 -0.72
N SER A 21 -15.30 2.45 0.48
CA SER A 21 -14.70 1.68 1.58
C SER A 21 -15.71 0.72 2.20
N ASP A 22 -15.24 -0.28 2.92
CA ASP A 22 -16.13 -1.23 3.60
C ASP A 22 -16.52 -0.73 5.02
N PHE A 23 -15.68 0.10 5.64
CA PHE A 23 -15.95 0.76 6.92
C PHE A 23 -15.22 2.11 6.97
N ASN A 24 -15.87 3.15 7.48
CA ASN A 24 -15.23 4.39 7.93
C ASN A 24 -15.87 4.85 9.26
N GLY A 25 -15.08 5.02 10.31
CA GLY A 25 -15.62 5.32 11.63
C GLY A 25 -14.56 5.40 12.72
N PHE A 26 -14.97 5.42 13.97
CA PHE A 26 -14.03 5.28 15.09
C PHE A 26 -13.39 3.90 15.10
N LEU A 27 -12.13 3.83 15.51
CA LEU A 27 -11.40 2.58 15.64
C LEU A 27 -12.06 1.65 16.67
N GLU A 28 -12.58 2.21 17.76
CA GLU A 28 -13.34 1.49 18.77
C GLU A 28 -14.55 0.74 18.17
N ASP A 29 -15.32 1.42 17.34
CA ASP A 29 -16.48 0.84 16.67
C ASP A 29 -16.06 -0.33 15.77
N TYR A 30 -14.96 -0.19 15.03
CA TYR A 30 -14.44 -1.26 14.18
C TYR A 30 -13.97 -2.48 15.00
N LEU A 31 -13.26 -2.24 16.11
CA LEU A 31 -12.80 -3.29 17.03
C LEU A 31 -13.97 -4.09 17.64
N SER A 32 -15.15 -3.48 17.77
CA SER A 32 -16.36 -4.14 18.26
C SER A 32 -17.00 -5.09 17.25
N ILE A 33 -16.81 -4.86 15.95
CA ILE A 33 -17.44 -5.64 14.86
C ILE A 33 -16.48 -6.59 14.15
N ILE A 34 -15.16 -6.39 14.27
CA ILE A 34 -14.17 -7.23 13.61
C ILE A 34 -14.31 -8.68 14.08
N GLU A 35 -14.36 -9.61 13.12
CA GLU A 35 -14.45 -11.04 13.43
C GLU A 35 -13.26 -11.47 14.29
N THR A 36 -13.54 -12.30 15.29
CA THR A 36 -12.50 -12.85 16.16
C THR A 36 -12.27 -14.31 15.78
N ASN A 37 -11.75 -14.52 14.57
CA ASN A 37 -11.26 -15.81 14.08
C ASN A 37 -9.72 -15.80 14.10
N GLU A 38 -9.07 -16.96 13.87
CA GLU A 38 -7.60 -17.03 13.91
C GLU A 38 -6.92 -16.16 12.83
N GLU A 39 -7.58 -15.93 11.69
CA GLU A 39 -7.04 -15.08 10.60
C GLU A 39 -7.03 -13.59 10.97
N MET A 40 -8.03 -13.13 11.71
CA MET A 40 -8.18 -11.72 12.11
C MET A 40 -7.57 -11.39 13.46
N LYS A 41 -7.06 -12.38 14.19
CA LYS A 41 -6.52 -12.23 15.54
C LYS A 41 -5.35 -11.25 15.59
N GLU A 42 -4.38 -11.39 14.68
CA GLU A 42 -3.22 -10.50 14.62
C GLU A 42 -3.65 -9.08 14.27
N THR A 43 -4.51 -8.92 13.26
CA THR A 43 -5.11 -7.63 12.91
C THR A 43 -5.74 -6.95 14.13
N LYS A 44 -6.55 -7.70 14.89
CA LYS A 44 -7.21 -7.17 16.09
C LYS A 44 -6.21 -6.77 17.16
N GLU A 45 -5.17 -7.56 17.42
CA GLU A 45 -4.10 -7.22 18.37
C GLU A 45 -3.40 -5.90 17.98
N VAL A 46 -3.06 -5.73 16.69
CA VAL A 46 -2.42 -4.50 16.17
C VAL A 46 -3.33 -3.29 16.33
N LEU A 47 -4.58 -3.41 15.90
CA LEU A 47 -5.56 -2.32 15.98
C LEU A 47 -5.90 -1.95 17.43
N GLN A 48 -5.95 -2.94 18.33
CA GLN A 48 -6.14 -2.72 19.75
C GLN A 48 -4.98 -1.90 20.35
N ALA A 49 -3.74 -2.23 19.99
CA ALA A 49 -2.59 -1.48 20.48
C ALA A 49 -2.57 -0.03 19.97
N LEU A 50 -3.01 0.21 18.73
CA LEU A 50 -3.19 1.59 18.22
C LEU A 50 -4.28 2.34 18.98
N PHE A 51 -5.40 1.69 19.28
CA PHE A 51 -6.47 2.28 20.09
C PHE A 51 -6.02 2.61 21.51
N GLU A 52 -5.14 1.81 22.10
CA GLU A 52 -4.55 2.08 23.42
C GLU A 52 -3.59 3.27 23.43
N GLU A 53 -2.96 3.60 22.29
CA GLU A 53 -2.15 4.82 22.14
C GLU A 53 -3.03 6.08 22.05
N ASP A 54 -4.14 6.01 21.31
CA ASP A 54 -5.10 7.11 21.19
C ASP A 54 -6.52 6.60 20.89
N ASN A 55 -7.44 6.86 21.81
CA ASN A 55 -8.82 6.38 21.75
C ASN A 55 -9.69 7.16 20.74
N ASP A 56 -9.24 8.34 20.29
CA ASP A 56 -9.98 9.19 19.35
C ASP A 56 -9.67 8.86 17.88
N LEU A 57 -8.85 7.82 17.63
CA LEU A 57 -8.49 7.37 16.30
C LEU A 57 -9.72 6.91 15.50
N ARG A 58 -9.65 7.20 14.21
CA ARG A 58 -10.59 6.72 13.19
C ARG A 58 -9.88 5.78 12.23
N ILE A 59 -10.66 4.94 11.56
CA ILE A 59 -10.15 3.97 10.61
C ILE A 59 -11.03 3.92 9.35
N VAL A 60 -10.38 3.89 8.19
CA VAL A 60 -10.99 3.49 6.92
C VAL A 60 -10.50 2.07 6.60
N CYS A 61 -11.43 1.15 6.37
CA CYS A 61 -11.13 -0.23 6.01
C CYS A 61 -11.47 -0.48 4.54
N ASN A 62 -10.54 -1.14 3.83
CA ASN A 62 -10.64 -1.49 2.43
C ASN A 62 -10.97 -0.30 1.53
N LEU A 63 -10.22 0.80 1.66
CA LEU A 63 -10.38 1.97 0.79
C LEU A 63 -10.01 1.60 -0.65
N ARG A 64 -10.98 1.73 -1.56
CA ARG A 64 -10.84 1.40 -2.96
C ARG A 64 -10.34 2.60 -3.74
N LEU A 65 -9.26 2.39 -4.47
CA LEU A 65 -8.55 3.41 -5.22
C LEU A 65 -8.58 3.10 -6.71
N ASN A 66 -8.52 4.17 -7.50
CA ASN A 66 -8.39 4.08 -8.93
C ASN A 66 -6.92 4.15 -9.35
N ILE A 67 -6.61 3.47 -10.45
CA ILE A 67 -5.31 3.63 -11.10
C ILE A 67 -5.31 4.95 -11.86
N ASN A 68 -4.42 5.89 -11.50
CA ASN A 68 -4.21 7.07 -12.33
C ASN A 68 -3.59 6.65 -13.68
N LYS A 69 -4.40 6.79 -14.74
CA LYS A 69 -3.99 6.38 -16.08
C LYS A 69 -2.89 7.28 -16.64
N ASP A 70 -2.91 8.56 -16.32
CA ASP A 70 -1.94 9.56 -16.80
C ASP A 70 -0.56 9.35 -16.18
N ALA A 71 -0.51 8.95 -14.90
CA ALA A 71 0.74 8.59 -14.22
C ALA A 71 1.46 7.41 -14.91
N ILE A 72 0.73 6.43 -15.42
CA ILE A 72 1.29 5.26 -16.11
C ILE A 72 1.46 5.54 -17.63
N ALA A 73 0.54 6.27 -18.25
CA ALA A 73 0.53 6.56 -19.69
C ALA A 73 1.73 7.39 -20.14
N ASN A 74 2.32 8.18 -19.23
CA ASN A 74 3.60 8.88 -19.42
C ASN A 74 4.83 7.95 -19.54
N GLN A 75 4.64 6.64 -19.75
CA GLN A 75 5.69 5.61 -19.82
C GLN A 75 6.61 5.55 -18.59
N ILE A 76 6.11 6.01 -17.45
CA ILE A 76 6.85 6.01 -16.19
C ILE A 76 6.90 4.57 -15.67
N ILE A 77 5.73 3.91 -15.62
CA ILE A 77 5.58 2.50 -15.27
C ILE A 77 4.95 1.79 -16.46
N ARG A 78 5.64 0.82 -17.05
CA ARG A 78 5.16 0.12 -18.25
C ARG A 78 4.32 -1.08 -17.85
N TYR A 79 3.04 -0.86 -17.58
CA TYR A 79 2.12 -1.97 -17.28
C TYR A 79 0.70 -1.73 -17.79
N LYS A 80 0.48 -2.07 -19.07
CA LYS A 80 -0.78 -1.76 -19.79
C LYS A 80 -1.99 -2.51 -19.25
N ASP A 81 -1.78 -3.68 -18.63
CA ASP A 81 -2.89 -4.48 -18.13
C ASP A 81 -3.57 -3.84 -16.92
N ALA A 82 -2.86 -3.02 -16.15
CA ALA A 82 -3.44 -2.20 -15.10
C ALA A 82 -4.57 -1.28 -15.62
N PHE A 83 -4.50 -0.82 -16.88
CA PHE A 83 -5.55 0.03 -17.48
C PHE A 83 -6.86 -0.69 -17.83
N LYS A 84 -6.80 -2.02 -17.87
CA LYS A 84 -7.94 -2.88 -18.18
C LYS A 84 -8.72 -3.25 -16.92
N LEU A 85 -8.16 -2.96 -15.75
CA LEU A 85 -8.82 -3.23 -14.48
C LEU A 85 -10.05 -2.32 -14.33
N PRO A 86 -11.14 -2.83 -13.73
CA PRO A 86 -12.26 -2.00 -13.31
C PRO A 86 -11.80 -0.86 -12.39
N LYS A 87 -12.66 0.15 -12.25
CA LYS A 87 -12.48 1.15 -11.19
C LYS A 87 -12.46 0.47 -9.82
N GLU A 88 -11.83 1.11 -8.85
CA GLU A 88 -11.90 0.68 -7.44
C GLU A 88 -11.31 -0.72 -7.17
N THR A 89 -10.39 -1.18 -8.03
CA THR A 89 -9.76 -2.50 -7.91
C THR A 89 -8.60 -2.50 -6.91
N ILE A 90 -7.87 -1.38 -6.77
CA ILE A 90 -6.80 -1.27 -5.77
C ILE A 90 -7.47 -1.12 -4.40
N CYS A 91 -7.12 -1.99 -3.46
CA CYS A 91 -7.62 -1.92 -2.09
C CYS A 91 -6.49 -1.53 -1.14
N CYS A 92 -6.68 -0.44 -0.39
CA CYS A 92 -5.85 -0.09 0.76
C CYS A 92 -6.50 -0.67 2.02
N PRO A 93 -5.89 -1.68 2.68
CA PRO A 93 -6.55 -2.44 3.74
C PRO A 93 -6.99 -1.57 4.92
N TYR A 94 -6.08 -0.77 5.47
CA TYR A 94 -6.38 0.08 6.61
C TYR A 94 -5.71 1.44 6.46
N ILE A 95 -6.48 2.50 6.72
CA ILE A 95 -5.97 3.84 6.96
C ILE A 95 -6.45 4.30 8.32
N VAL A 96 -5.53 4.39 9.28
CA VAL A 96 -5.81 4.91 10.63
C VAL A 96 -5.48 6.39 10.65
N TYR A 97 -6.39 7.23 11.12
CA TYR A 97 -6.23 8.68 11.03
C TYR A 97 -6.83 9.42 12.23
N GLY A 98 -6.31 10.61 12.50
CA GLY A 98 -6.66 11.39 13.68
C GLY A 98 -6.21 12.85 13.59
N ASN A 99 -6.56 13.62 14.61
CA ASN A 99 -6.15 15.00 14.79
C ASN A 99 -5.35 15.13 16.08
N PHE A 100 -4.08 15.56 15.96
CA PHE A 100 -3.12 15.60 17.05
C PHE A 100 -2.65 17.05 17.23
N ASP A 101 -3.16 17.73 18.24
CA ASP A 101 -2.88 19.15 18.52
C ASP A 101 -3.08 20.10 17.31
N GLY A 102 -4.11 19.85 16.49
CA GLY A 102 -4.37 20.63 15.28
C GLY A 102 -3.57 20.18 14.04
N GLU A 103 -2.72 19.15 14.16
CA GLU A 103 -2.11 18.47 13.02
C GLU A 103 -2.92 17.23 12.65
N GLN A 104 -3.48 17.21 11.44
CA GLN A 104 -4.16 16.03 10.91
C GLN A 104 -3.13 15.06 10.34
N LYS A 105 -3.20 13.80 10.76
CA LYS A 105 -2.25 12.75 10.33
C LYS A 105 -2.97 11.45 10.04
N ALA A 106 -2.38 10.65 9.15
CA ALA A 106 -2.85 9.33 8.82
C ALA A 106 -1.71 8.32 8.67
N LEU A 107 -2.07 7.05 8.83
CA LEU A 107 -1.22 5.90 8.77
C LEU A 107 -1.83 4.89 7.80
N ILE A 108 -1.13 4.57 6.72
CA ILE A 108 -1.45 3.39 5.90
C ILE A 108 -0.86 2.17 6.61
N LEU A 109 -1.72 1.20 6.91
CA LEU A 109 -1.38 0.01 7.68
C LEU A 109 -1.72 -1.26 6.89
N THR A 110 -0.73 -2.13 6.76
CA THR A 110 -0.89 -3.53 6.37
C THR A 110 -0.48 -4.44 7.54
N ILE A 111 -0.95 -5.69 7.54
CA ILE A 111 -0.66 -6.65 8.61
C ILE A 111 0.26 -7.73 8.05
N GLY A 112 1.42 -7.92 8.67
CA GLY A 112 2.46 -8.85 8.24
C GLY A 112 3.86 -8.23 8.20
N ASP A 113 4.80 -8.95 7.59
CA ASP A 113 6.23 -8.64 7.65
C ASP A 113 6.70 -7.74 6.48
N LYS A 114 7.84 -8.11 5.86
CA LYS A 114 8.57 -7.28 4.90
C LYS A 114 7.79 -7.11 3.59
N GLU A 115 7.14 -8.16 3.12
CA GLU A 115 6.34 -8.17 1.90
C GLU A 115 5.19 -7.17 2.00
N GLU A 116 4.50 -7.17 3.14
CA GLU A 116 3.38 -6.27 3.41
C GLU A 116 3.85 -4.83 3.59
N TYR A 117 5.08 -4.60 4.07
CA TYR A 117 5.69 -3.27 4.10
C TYR A 117 5.88 -2.69 2.69
N ILE A 118 6.33 -3.52 1.73
CA ILE A 118 6.48 -3.14 0.33
C ILE A 118 5.11 -2.72 -0.24
N LEU A 119 4.04 -3.46 0.06
CA LEU A 119 2.69 -3.13 -0.38
C LEU A 119 2.17 -1.85 0.28
N ALA A 120 2.38 -1.65 1.58
CA ALA A 120 2.01 -0.41 2.26
C ALA A 120 2.66 0.82 1.61
N LYS A 121 3.95 0.74 1.27
CA LYS A 121 4.65 1.82 0.57
C LYS A 121 4.16 2.00 -0.86
N ALA A 122 3.84 0.92 -1.58
CA ALA A 122 3.24 1.02 -2.90
C ALA A 122 1.88 1.73 -2.85
N LEU A 123 1.04 1.41 -1.87
CA LEU A 123 -0.26 2.06 -1.63
C LEU A 123 -0.07 3.54 -1.31
N TYR A 124 0.90 3.91 -0.47
CA TYR A 124 1.27 5.31 -0.26
C TYR A 124 1.62 6.02 -1.56
N TYR A 125 2.40 5.39 -2.45
CA TYR A 125 2.75 5.96 -3.75
C TYR A 125 1.58 6.08 -4.73
N VAL A 126 0.52 5.28 -4.56
CA VAL A 126 -0.73 5.40 -5.32
C VAL A 126 -1.57 6.55 -4.75
N ILE A 127 -1.85 6.53 -3.45
CA ILE A 127 -2.64 7.56 -2.75
C ILE A 127 -2.04 8.95 -2.98
N SER A 128 -0.72 9.04 -2.88
CA SER A 128 -0.04 10.32 -3.00
C SER A 128 0.25 10.76 -4.43
N GLU A 129 -0.11 10.01 -5.48
CA GLU A 129 0.32 10.36 -6.84
C GLU A 129 -0.29 11.68 -7.35
N PRO A 130 0.31 12.33 -8.37
CA PRO A 130 -0.27 13.53 -8.95
C PRO A 130 -1.73 13.34 -9.37
N GLU A 131 -2.55 14.38 -9.18
CA GLU A 131 -3.97 14.41 -9.54
C GLU A 131 -4.85 13.45 -8.71
N ASN A 132 -4.27 12.76 -7.72
CA ASN A 132 -5.03 12.04 -6.71
C ASN A 132 -5.57 13.04 -5.65
N GLU A 133 -6.74 12.77 -5.09
CA GLU A 133 -7.37 13.62 -4.06
C GLU A 133 -6.47 13.80 -2.82
N TYR A 134 -5.61 12.82 -2.53
CA TYR A 134 -4.65 12.84 -1.43
C TYR A 134 -3.25 13.39 -1.81
N GLU A 135 -3.04 13.90 -3.04
CA GLU A 135 -1.71 14.40 -3.46
C GLU A 135 -1.15 15.44 -2.48
N GLY A 136 -2.02 16.35 -2.03
CA GLY A 136 -1.67 17.46 -1.14
C GLY A 136 -1.31 17.05 0.28
N THR A 137 -1.50 15.78 0.66
CA THR A 137 -1.37 15.30 2.04
C THR A 137 -0.17 14.37 2.26
N ARG A 138 0.80 14.40 1.34
CA ARG A 138 2.01 13.55 1.37
C ARG A 138 2.82 13.62 2.66
N ASN A 139 2.82 14.76 3.35
CA ASN A 139 3.63 14.98 4.55
C ASN A 139 2.89 14.62 5.84
N GLU A 140 1.61 14.28 5.70
CA GLU A 140 0.67 13.96 6.76
C GLU A 140 0.36 12.46 6.79
N ILE A 141 0.98 11.67 5.91
CA ILE A 141 0.81 10.22 5.80
C ILE A 141 2.15 9.51 5.98
N ILE A 142 2.17 8.45 6.77
CA ILE A 142 3.22 7.42 6.78
C ILE A 142 2.63 6.07 6.39
N ALA A 143 3.47 5.16 5.90
CA ALA A 143 3.10 3.79 5.56
C ALA A 143 3.92 2.78 6.35
N MET A 144 3.27 1.74 6.85
CA MET A 144 3.92 0.68 7.60
C MET A 144 3.18 -0.65 7.44
N SER A 145 3.89 -1.73 7.74
CA SER A 145 3.30 -3.02 8.06
C SER A 145 3.59 -3.35 9.52
N VAL A 146 2.69 -4.08 10.16
CA VAL A 146 2.91 -4.54 11.52
C VAL A 146 2.61 -6.03 11.61
N SER A 147 3.55 -6.75 12.21
CA SER A 147 3.36 -8.11 12.69
C SER A 147 3.43 -8.15 14.21
N LYS A 148 2.99 -9.26 14.79
CA LYS A 148 3.04 -9.52 16.24
C LYS A 148 4.45 -9.32 16.82
N GLU A 149 5.49 -9.64 16.04
CA GLU A 149 6.90 -9.52 16.43
C GLU A 149 7.41 -8.08 16.36
N THR A 150 6.82 -7.24 15.50
CA THR A 150 7.31 -5.89 15.22
C THR A 150 6.48 -4.78 15.87
N ILE A 151 5.28 -5.09 16.36
CA ILE A 151 4.32 -4.14 16.93
C ILE A 151 4.93 -3.14 17.92
N SER A 152 5.73 -3.59 18.88
CA SER A 152 6.32 -2.70 19.91
C SER A 152 7.23 -1.63 19.30
N ARG A 153 8.16 -2.03 18.43
CA ARG A 153 9.08 -1.11 17.73
C ARG A 153 8.34 -0.18 16.77
N MET A 154 7.25 -0.69 16.20
CA MET A 154 6.43 0.04 15.24
C MET A 154 5.58 1.11 15.93
N LEU A 155 5.02 0.83 17.10
CA LEU A 155 4.29 1.81 17.92
C LEU A 155 5.17 3.00 18.33
N GLU A 156 6.45 2.79 18.64
CA GLU A 156 7.38 3.91 18.91
C GLU A 156 7.41 4.93 17.74
N SER A 157 7.31 4.44 16.50
CA SER A 157 7.28 5.30 15.31
C SER A 157 5.94 6.00 15.14
N VAL A 158 4.84 5.33 15.51
CA VAL A 158 3.48 5.91 15.54
C VAL A 158 3.42 7.04 16.57
N THR A 159 3.85 6.80 17.82
CA THR A 159 3.89 7.82 18.88
C THR A 159 4.75 9.02 18.45
N ALA A 160 5.91 8.74 17.82
CA ALA A 160 6.79 9.79 17.33
C ALA A 160 6.16 10.64 16.21
N PHE A 161 5.36 10.02 15.35
CA PHE A 161 4.66 10.70 14.27
C PHE A 161 3.47 11.50 14.78
N PHE A 162 2.54 10.85 15.49
CA PHE A 162 1.29 11.42 15.95
C PHE A 162 1.52 12.48 17.03
N HIS A 163 2.21 12.14 18.12
CA HIS A 163 2.27 12.99 19.30
C HIS A 163 3.55 13.82 19.43
N GLN A 164 4.68 13.36 18.89
CA GLN A 164 5.96 14.09 18.98
C GLN A 164 6.22 15.03 17.78
N ARG A 165 5.24 15.18 16.88
CA ARG A 165 5.29 16.08 15.71
C ARG A 165 6.52 15.86 14.83
N ARG A 166 7.05 14.64 14.77
CA ARG A 166 8.14 14.32 13.84
C ARG A 166 7.59 14.32 12.42
N LYS A 167 8.37 14.88 11.49
CA LYS A 167 7.99 14.94 10.07
C LYS A 167 7.84 13.53 9.49
N ALA A 168 6.79 13.29 8.70
CA ALA A 168 6.52 11.99 8.06
C ALA A 168 7.76 11.41 7.36
N GLY A 169 8.46 12.19 6.55
CA GLY A 169 9.65 11.71 5.85
C GLY A 169 10.82 11.29 6.75
N ILE A 170 10.91 11.78 8.00
CA ILE A 170 11.90 11.31 8.97
C ILE A 170 11.45 9.97 9.56
N VAL A 171 10.18 9.88 9.98
CA VAL A 171 9.61 8.65 10.54
C VAL A 171 9.63 7.53 9.51
N GLN A 172 9.26 7.81 8.25
CA GLN A 172 9.30 6.82 7.16
C GLN A 172 10.70 6.26 6.92
N ARG A 173 11.76 7.07 7.03
CA ARG A 173 13.14 6.57 6.92
C ARG A 173 13.55 5.70 8.11
N GLN A 174 13.04 6.01 9.31
CA GLN A 174 13.25 5.18 10.48
C GLN A 174 12.55 3.83 10.31
N LEU A 175 11.29 3.83 9.88
CA LEU A 175 10.54 2.61 9.53
C LEU A 175 11.28 1.78 8.47
N ASP A 176 11.76 2.43 7.40
CA ASP A 176 12.57 1.77 6.37
C ASP A 176 13.78 1.03 6.96
N SER A 177 14.51 1.67 7.89
CA SER A 177 15.69 1.08 8.56
C SER A 177 15.37 0.03 9.63
N ILE A 178 14.12 -0.01 10.10
CA ILE A 178 13.66 -1.05 11.04
C ILE A 178 13.42 -2.36 10.30
N VAL A 179 12.86 -2.26 9.08
CA VAL A 179 12.39 -3.41 8.29
C VAL A 179 13.46 -3.92 7.32
N PHE A 180 14.28 -3.03 6.76
CA PHE A 180 15.29 -3.36 5.75
C PHE A 180 16.65 -2.73 6.05
N ASP A 181 17.71 -3.45 5.71
CA ASP A 181 19.10 -3.00 5.83
C ASP A 181 19.48 -2.05 4.69
N SER A 182 18.83 -2.20 3.53
CA SER A 182 19.12 -1.38 2.35
C SER A 182 17.92 -1.27 1.41
N TYR A 183 17.96 -0.27 0.52
CA TYR A 183 16.98 -0.20 -0.57
C TYR A 183 17.16 -1.32 -1.61
N ASP A 184 18.36 -1.86 -1.77
CA ASP A 184 18.56 -3.01 -2.67
C ASP A 184 17.83 -4.26 -2.17
N GLU A 185 17.85 -4.51 -0.86
CA GLU A 185 17.05 -5.56 -0.22
C GLU A 185 15.54 -5.36 -0.48
N MET A 186 15.04 -4.12 -0.42
CA MET A 186 13.64 -3.84 -0.74
C MET A 186 13.28 -4.20 -2.20
N TYR A 187 14.17 -3.92 -3.16
CA TYR A 187 13.93 -4.28 -4.56
C TYR A 187 14.03 -5.78 -4.80
N GLU A 188 14.95 -6.47 -4.13
CA GLU A 188 15.05 -7.93 -4.18
C GLU A 188 13.78 -8.57 -3.63
N MET A 189 13.27 -8.07 -2.50
CA MET A 189 12.00 -8.50 -1.92
C MET A 189 10.83 -8.31 -2.90
N ALA A 190 10.69 -7.12 -3.50
CA ALA A 190 9.64 -6.86 -4.50
C ALA A 190 9.73 -7.80 -5.73
N ASN A 191 10.94 -8.17 -6.16
CA ASN A 191 11.12 -9.15 -7.23
C ASN A 191 10.78 -10.57 -6.79
N ALA A 192 11.18 -10.97 -5.57
CA ALA A 192 10.88 -12.27 -5.00
C ALA A 192 9.37 -12.46 -4.86
N MET A 193 8.65 -11.48 -4.32
CA MET A 193 7.18 -11.48 -4.23
C MET A 193 6.51 -11.68 -5.60
N ALA A 194 7.01 -11.02 -6.64
CA ALA A 194 6.47 -11.14 -8.00
C ALA A 194 6.73 -12.53 -8.59
N GLN A 195 7.90 -13.10 -8.32
CA GLN A 195 8.29 -14.43 -8.77
C GLN A 195 7.48 -15.52 -8.04
N GLU A 196 7.34 -15.41 -6.73
CA GLU A 196 6.52 -16.32 -5.92
C GLU A 196 5.06 -16.30 -6.37
N GLN A 197 4.48 -15.11 -6.59
CA GLN A 197 3.12 -14.99 -7.12
C GLN A 197 2.98 -15.66 -8.50
N LYS A 198 3.99 -15.54 -9.35
CA LYS A 198 4.01 -16.19 -10.66
C LYS A 198 4.10 -17.72 -10.56
N GLU A 199 4.89 -18.24 -9.63
CA GLU A 199 5.08 -19.67 -9.40
C GLU A 199 3.82 -20.34 -8.86
N HIS A 200 3.13 -19.69 -7.93
CA HIS A 200 1.92 -20.22 -7.28
C HIS A 200 0.62 -19.80 -7.96
N ILE A 201 0.70 -19.21 -9.15
CA ILE A 201 -0.48 -18.60 -9.78
C ILE A 201 -1.61 -19.59 -10.07
N LYS A 202 -1.25 -20.83 -10.41
CA LYS A 202 -2.24 -21.89 -10.65
C LYS A 202 -2.97 -22.26 -9.37
N ASP A 203 -2.24 -22.33 -8.25
CA ASP A 203 -2.82 -22.66 -6.95
C ASP A 203 -3.76 -21.54 -6.47
N ILE A 204 -3.33 -20.28 -6.62
CA ILE A 204 -4.17 -19.10 -6.34
C ILE A 204 -5.45 -19.14 -7.18
N LEU A 205 -5.32 -19.37 -8.49
CA LEU A 205 -6.47 -19.43 -9.38
C LEU A 205 -7.37 -20.61 -9.05
N LEU A 206 -6.84 -21.80 -8.76
CA LEU A 206 -7.63 -22.99 -8.40
C LEU A 206 -8.40 -22.80 -7.09
N ALA A 207 -7.75 -22.24 -6.07
CA ALA A 207 -8.34 -22.01 -4.75
C ALA A 207 -9.41 -20.91 -4.75
N SER A 208 -9.38 -19.98 -5.71
CA SER A 208 -10.36 -18.89 -5.77
C SER A 208 -11.73 -19.36 -6.27
N GLU A 209 -12.79 -19.01 -5.54
CA GLU A 209 -14.17 -19.19 -6.01
C GLU A 209 -14.49 -18.20 -7.15
N ASP A 210 -14.02 -16.96 -7.02
CA ASP A 210 -14.14 -15.92 -8.03
C ASP A 210 -12.82 -15.76 -8.80
N LYS A 211 -12.75 -16.37 -9.98
CA LYS A 211 -11.57 -16.29 -10.85
C LYS A 211 -11.33 -14.87 -11.36
N GLU A 212 -12.38 -14.08 -11.60
CA GLU A 212 -12.26 -12.72 -12.13
C GLU A 212 -11.61 -11.81 -11.09
N THR A 213 -12.13 -11.81 -9.87
CA THR A 213 -11.56 -11.03 -8.76
C THR A 213 -10.12 -11.46 -8.47
N ALA A 214 -9.83 -12.75 -8.45
CA ALA A 214 -8.46 -13.24 -8.24
C ALA A 214 -7.49 -12.74 -9.32
N ILE A 215 -7.88 -12.81 -10.60
CA ILE A 215 -7.09 -12.27 -11.71
C ILE A 215 -6.80 -10.78 -11.49
N TYR A 216 -7.81 -10.01 -11.13
CA TYR A 216 -7.64 -8.57 -10.91
C TYR A 216 -6.71 -8.25 -9.73
N GLN A 217 -6.83 -8.98 -8.62
CA GLN A 217 -5.94 -8.82 -7.47
C GLN A 217 -4.49 -9.20 -7.78
N ILE A 218 -4.26 -10.22 -8.60
CA ILE A 218 -2.92 -10.57 -9.10
C ILE A 218 -2.33 -9.40 -9.91
N ILE A 219 -3.08 -8.85 -10.87
CA ILE A 219 -2.62 -7.70 -11.67
C ILE A 219 -2.35 -6.48 -10.78
N VAL A 220 -3.21 -6.21 -9.79
CA VAL A 220 -3.00 -5.12 -8.82
C VAL A 220 -1.69 -5.32 -8.05
N LYS A 221 -1.43 -6.52 -7.52
CA LYS A 221 -0.21 -6.79 -6.74
C LYS A 221 1.04 -6.58 -7.61
N TRP A 222 1.07 -7.06 -8.86
CA TRP A 222 2.17 -6.75 -9.79
C TRP A 222 2.30 -5.26 -10.11
N PHE A 223 1.18 -4.56 -10.28
CA PHE A 223 1.20 -3.10 -10.47
C PHE A 223 1.83 -2.39 -9.27
N LEU A 224 1.43 -2.74 -8.05
CA LEU A 224 1.95 -2.17 -6.80
C LEU A 224 3.47 -2.42 -6.67
N MET A 225 3.95 -3.63 -6.94
CA MET A 225 5.39 -3.94 -6.91
C MET A 225 6.17 -3.16 -7.97
N LYS A 226 5.62 -3.00 -9.18
CA LYS A 226 6.23 -2.14 -10.22
C LYS A 226 6.26 -0.66 -9.81
N LYS A 227 5.18 -0.15 -9.22
CA LYS A 227 5.05 1.23 -8.71
C LYS A 227 6.06 1.48 -7.60
N PHE A 228 6.14 0.57 -6.64
CA PHE A 228 7.12 0.59 -5.56
C PHE A 228 8.55 0.69 -6.12
N SER A 229 8.96 -0.27 -6.95
CA SER A 229 10.33 -0.34 -7.47
C SER A 229 10.73 0.92 -8.24
N TYR A 230 9.80 1.52 -8.99
CA TYR A 230 10.05 2.77 -9.69
C TYR A 230 10.18 3.97 -8.72
N VAL A 231 9.15 4.19 -7.89
CA VAL A 231 9.03 5.42 -7.10
C VAL A 231 10.04 5.43 -5.96
N GLN A 232 10.24 4.31 -5.26
CA GLN A 232 11.25 4.18 -4.22
C GLN A 232 12.64 4.54 -4.76
N TYR A 233 12.99 4.07 -5.96
CA TYR A 233 14.29 4.35 -6.56
C TYR A 233 14.44 5.82 -6.95
N MET A 234 13.37 6.43 -7.46
CA MET A 234 13.34 7.85 -7.79
C MET A 234 13.43 8.76 -6.55
N MET A 235 12.96 8.30 -5.38
CA MET A 235 13.01 9.05 -4.13
C MET A 235 14.36 8.98 -3.41
N ASP A 236 15.25 8.06 -3.81
CA ASP A 236 16.57 7.94 -3.20
C ASP A 236 17.50 9.08 -3.62
N LYS A 237 17.55 10.12 -2.78
CA LYS A 237 18.44 11.27 -2.94
C LYS A 237 19.92 10.89 -2.79
N ASN A 238 20.24 9.87 -1.99
CA ASN A 238 21.64 9.45 -1.82
C ASN A 238 22.16 8.86 -3.12
N THR A 239 21.40 7.96 -3.75
CA THR A 239 21.74 7.41 -5.06
C THR A 239 21.82 8.51 -6.13
N LEU A 240 20.85 9.42 -6.18
CA LEU A 240 20.88 10.55 -7.12
C LEU A 240 22.18 11.35 -7.04
N HIS A 241 22.57 11.75 -5.83
CA HIS A 241 23.71 12.65 -5.64
C HIS A 241 25.06 11.91 -5.69
N LYS A 242 25.16 10.71 -5.11
CA LYS A 242 26.43 9.97 -5.01
C LYS A 242 26.78 9.19 -6.27
N LEU A 243 25.79 8.51 -6.88
CA LEU A 243 26.03 7.62 -8.02
C LEU A 243 25.82 8.32 -9.36
N TYR A 244 24.85 9.24 -9.43
CA TYR A 244 24.46 9.90 -10.68
C TYR A 244 24.80 11.39 -10.74
N GLU A 245 25.49 11.94 -9.74
CA GLU A 245 25.93 13.34 -9.71
C GLU A 245 24.78 14.34 -9.93
N GLY A 246 23.59 14.04 -9.40
CA GLY A 246 22.39 14.87 -9.60
C GLY A 246 21.68 14.66 -10.94
N ASN A 247 22.10 13.69 -11.77
CA ASN A 247 21.47 13.41 -13.05
C ASN A 247 20.20 12.56 -12.91
N VAL A 248 19.06 13.25 -12.80
CA VAL A 248 17.72 12.65 -12.71
C VAL A 248 17.40 11.74 -13.91
N LYS A 249 17.94 12.02 -15.11
CA LYS A 249 17.68 11.17 -16.29
C LYS A 249 18.31 9.79 -16.15
N LYS A 250 19.54 9.71 -15.60
CA LYS A 250 20.22 8.43 -15.32
C LYS A 250 19.48 7.63 -14.25
N GLN A 251 19.12 8.27 -13.13
CA GLN A 251 18.35 7.61 -12.07
C GLN A 251 17.00 7.09 -12.59
N ARG A 252 16.32 7.91 -13.41
CA ARG A 252 15.05 7.51 -14.04
C ARG A 252 15.21 6.30 -14.92
N GLN A 253 16.30 6.18 -15.67
CA GLN A 253 16.53 5.03 -16.52
C GLN A 253 16.66 3.75 -15.69
N VAL A 254 17.45 3.78 -14.62
CA VAL A 254 17.60 2.61 -13.72
C VAL A 254 16.32 2.31 -12.94
N ALA A 255 15.55 3.33 -12.53
CA ALA A 255 14.22 3.13 -11.94
C ALA A 255 13.28 2.37 -12.89
N LYS A 256 13.32 2.68 -14.20
CA LYS A 256 12.56 1.95 -15.22
C LYS A 256 13.04 0.53 -15.37
N GLU A 257 14.36 0.30 -15.40
CA GLU A 257 14.94 -1.05 -15.49
C GLU A 257 14.54 -1.90 -14.29
N LYS A 258 14.60 -1.37 -13.06
CA LYS A 258 14.15 -2.06 -11.84
C LYS A 258 12.64 -2.35 -11.85
N SER A 259 11.82 -1.41 -12.33
CA SER A 259 10.37 -1.63 -12.48
C SER A 259 10.06 -2.66 -13.57
N ASP A 260 10.76 -2.62 -14.71
CA ASP A 260 10.59 -3.55 -15.82
C ASP A 260 11.06 -4.97 -15.45
N ALA A 261 12.03 -5.11 -14.53
CA ALA A 261 12.52 -6.39 -14.03
C ALA A 261 11.48 -7.17 -13.20
N ILE A 262 10.51 -6.49 -12.59
CA ILE A 262 9.39 -7.14 -11.89
C ILE A 262 8.62 -7.99 -12.91
N CYS A 263 8.68 -9.31 -12.72
CA CYS A 263 8.02 -10.27 -13.59
C CYS A 263 6.50 -10.20 -13.42
N PHE A 264 5.77 -10.53 -14.48
CA PHE A 264 4.31 -10.62 -14.47
C PHE A 264 3.84 -11.55 -15.59
N ILE A 265 2.57 -11.95 -15.52
CA ILE A 265 1.84 -12.62 -16.61
C ILE A 265 0.76 -11.65 -17.10
N SER A 266 0.55 -11.58 -18.42
CA SER A 266 -0.43 -10.64 -18.96
C SER A 266 -1.86 -11.02 -18.58
N LEU A 267 -2.76 -10.03 -18.47
CA LEU A 267 -4.17 -10.26 -18.17
C LEU A 267 -4.79 -11.30 -19.13
N SER A 268 -4.46 -11.22 -20.43
CA SER A 268 -4.94 -12.17 -21.42
C SER A 268 -4.42 -13.59 -21.24
N GLU A 269 -3.21 -13.76 -20.73
CA GLU A 269 -2.67 -15.08 -20.41
C GLU A 269 -3.34 -15.64 -19.16
N LEU A 270 -3.57 -14.83 -18.12
CA LEU A 270 -4.31 -15.26 -16.93
C LEU A 270 -5.70 -15.82 -17.27
N TRP A 271 -6.44 -15.14 -18.15
CA TRP A 271 -7.74 -15.61 -18.64
C TRP A 271 -7.67 -16.90 -19.48
N LYS A 272 -6.52 -17.20 -20.09
CA LYS A 272 -6.32 -18.49 -20.77
C LYS A 272 -6.02 -19.58 -19.76
N LEU A 273 -5.17 -19.29 -18.78
CA LEU A 273 -4.84 -20.23 -17.70
C LEU A 273 -6.12 -20.66 -16.95
N THR A 274 -7.04 -19.74 -16.62
CA THR A 274 -8.28 -20.12 -15.95
C THR A 274 -9.12 -21.08 -16.77
N LYS A 275 -9.28 -20.83 -18.07
CA LYS A 275 -10.01 -21.73 -18.98
C LYS A 275 -9.36 -23.11 -19.09
N GLU A 276 -8.04 -23.18 -19.06
CA GLU A 276 -7.30 -24.45 -19.06
C GLU A 276 -7.45 -25.23 -17.75
N LEU A 277 -7.61 -24.54 -16.61
CA LEU A 277 -7.82 -25.17 -15.30
C LEU A 277 -9.25 -25.69 -15.10
N ASP A 278 -10.23 -25.07 -15.77
CA ASP A 278 -11.64 -25.48 -15.75
C ASP A 278 -11.96 -26.59 -16.76
N SER A 279 -11.00 -26.97 -17.62
CA SER A 279 -11.12 -28.01 -18.66
C SER A 279 -10.66 -29.38 -18.17
#